data_AF-A0A329BCA7-F1
#
_entry.id   AF-A0A329BCA7-F1
#
_cell.length_a   1.000
_cell.length_b   1.000
_cell.length_c   1.000
_cell.angle_alpha   90.00
_cell.angle_beta   90.00
_cell.angle_gamma   90.00
#
_symmetry.space_group_name_H-M   'P 1'
#
loop_
_entity.id
_entity.type
_entity.pdbx_description
1 polymer ?
#
loop_
_entity_poly.entity_id
_entity_poly.type
_entity_poly.pdbx_seq_one_letter_code
_entity_poly.pdbx_strand_id
1 'polypeptide(L)'
;MARPHVVPDDFPRERPFGLVSGTQPKLLVHEVAGRYYTGLTGEELWTRYDACEDLASQLAEYASRKMSASGLSLDDALGRVEKGLNAKVGAGQWDFSRAEIAWTLNRTRTLLSST
;
A
#
# COMPACT_ATOMS: atom_id res chain seq x y z
N MET A 1 23.52 -13.06 -9.78
CA MET A 1 22.98 -12.99 -8.40
C MET A 1 22.03 -11.80 -8.37
N ALA A 2 20.73 -12.03 -8.19
CA ALA A 2 19.75 -10.93 -8.11
C ALA A 2 20.02 -10.13 -6.82
N ARG A 3 20.04 -8.80 -6.91
CA ARG A 3 20.18 -7.94 -5.73
C ARG A 3 18.98 -8.21 -4.81
N PRO A 4 19.17 -8.36 -3.50
CA PRO A 4 18.04 -8.53 -2.60
C PRO A 4 17.14 -7.30 -2.71
N HIS A 5 15.88 -7.55 -3.02
CA HIS A 5 14.82 -6.56 -2.98
C HIS A 5 14.59 -6.15 -1.51
N VAL A 6 14.96 -4.91 -1.16
CA VAL A 6 14.89 -4.43 0.23
C VAL A 6 13.55 -3.74 0.46
N VAL A 7 12.67 -4.39 1.22
CA VAL A 7 11.42 -3.79 1.70
C VAL A 7 11.67 -3.15 3.07
N PRO A 8 11.32 -1.86 3.28
CA PRO A 8 11.47 -1.19 4.58
C PRO A 8 10.72 -1.89 5.73
N ASP A 9 11.22 -1.73 6.96
CA ASP A 9 10.64 -2.36 8.14
C ASP A 9 9.28 -1.78 8.56
N ASP A 10 8.98 -0.54 8.19
CA ASP A 10 7.70 0.11 8.42
C ASP A 10 6.61 -0.28 7.41
N PHE A 11 6.95 -1.00 6.34
CA PHE A 11 5.96 -1.48 5.36
C PHE A 11 5.09 -2.61 5.95
N PRO A 12 3.76 -2.59 5.79
CA PRO A 12 2.87 -3.62 6.31
C PRO A 12 3.16 -4.99 5.69
N ARG A 13 3.35 -6.00 6.56
CA ARG A 13 3.63 -7.40 6.17
C ARG A 13 2.44 -8.34 6.36
N GLU A 14 1.36 -7.85 6.96
CA GLU A 14 0.16 -8.63 7.26
C GLU A 14 -0.76 -8.68 6.04
N ARG A 15 -1.26 -9.87 5.67
CA ARG A 15 -2.39 -9.97 4.74
C ARG A 15 -3.65 -9.50 5.47
N PRO A 16 -4.58 -8.77 4.82
CA PRO A 16 -5.96 -8.75 5.30
C PRO A 16 -6.44 -10.19 5.34
N PHE A 17 -6.81 -10.70 6.52
CA PHE A 17 -7.30 -12.06 6.68
C PHE A 17 -8.45 -12.29 5.70
N GLY A 18 -8.23 -13.12 4.68
CA GLY A 18 -9.28 -13.61 3.81
C GLY A 18 -10.20 -14.50 4.61
N LEU A 19 -11.26 -13.93 5.19
CA LEU A 19 -12.38 -14.68 5.75
C LEU A 19 -13.11 -15.33 4.57
N VAL A 20 -12.70 -16.55 4.22
CA VAL A 20 -13.50 -17.40 3.33
C VAL A 20 -14.74 -17.81 4.11
N SER A 21 -15.93 -17.45 3.62
CA SER A 21 -17.19 -17.86 4.21
C SER A 21 -17.30 -19.39 4.24
N GLY A 22 -17.12 -19.97 5.42
CA GLY A 22 -17.24 -21.40 5.69
C GLY A 22 -17.20 -21.66 7.19
N THR A 23 -17.98 -22.63 7.66
CA THR A 23 -18.27 -22.96 9.07
C THR A 23 -17.06 -23.46 9.89
N GLN A 24 -15.83 -23.34 9.37
CA GLN A 24 -14.58 -23.69 10.04
C GLN A 24 -13.49 -22.67 9.68
N PRO A 25 -12.67 -22.21 10.65
CA PRO A 25 -11.51 -21.39 10.33
C PRO A 25 -10.53 -22.20 9.46
N LYS A 26 -10.49 -21.89 8.16
CA LYS A 26 -9.50 -22.43 7.22
C LYS A 26 -8.31 -21.48 7.17
N LEU A 27 -7.20 -21.89 7.77
CA LEU A 27 -5.91 -21.21 7.61
C LEU A 27 -5.46 -21.34 6.15
N LEU A 28 -5.41 -20.22 5.44
CA LEU A 28 -4.81 -20.15 4.11
C LEU A 28 -3.28 -20.20 4.28
N VAL A 29 -2.70 -21.36 4.01
CA VAL A 29 -1.25 -21.59 4.02
C VAL A 29 -0.73 -21.72 2.59
N HIS A 30 0.40 -21.09 2.30
CA HIS A 30 1.14 -21.30 1.06
C HIS A 30 2.24 -22.33 1.31
N GLU A 31 2.31 -23.38 0.49
CA GLU A 31 3.38 -24.37 0.55
C GLU A 31 4.52 -23.95 -0.38
N VAL A 32 5.72 -23.75 0.19
CA VAL A 32 6.96 -23.57 -0.59
C VAL A 32 7.99 -24.56 -0.07
N ALA A 33 8.45 -25.46 -0.95
CA ALA A 33 9.44 -26.49 -0.64
C ALA A 33 9.11 -27.36 0.59
N GLY A 34 7.85 -27.78 0.74
CA GLY A 34 7.41 -28.62 1.86
C GLY A 34 7.24 -27.90 3.20
N ARG A 35 7.33 -26.57 3.24
CA ARG A 35 6.99 -25.75 4.41
C ARG A 35 5.74 -24.91 4.14
N TYR A 36 4.83 -24.93 5.10
CA TYR A 36 3.63 -24.11 5.11
C TYR A 36 3.96 -22.73 5.71
N TYR A 37 3.77 -21.68 4.93
CA TYR A 37 3.94 -20.30 5.36
C TYR A 37 2.59 -19.63 5.54
N THR A 38 2.39 -19.02 6.70
CA THR A 38 1.31 -18.08 7.00
C THR A 38 1.87 -16.66 6.78
N GLY A 39 1.69 -16.06 5.61
CA GLY A 39 2.22 -14.71 5.33
C GLY A 39 2.37 -14.38 3.83
N LEU A 40 2.86 -13.18 3.52
CA LEU A 40 3.36 -12.85 2.18
C LEU A 40 4.75 -13.48 2.00
N THR A 41 5.02 -14.07 0.84
CA THR A 41 6.39 -14.43 0.45
C THR A 41 7.23 -13.16 0.28
N GLY A 42 8.56 -13.27 0.29
CA GLY A 42 9.43 -12.10 0.07
C GLY A 42 9.18 -11.41 -1.27
N GLU A 43 8.84 -12.18 -2.32
CA GLU A 43 8.51 -11.65 -3.65
C GLU A 43 7.14 -10.97 -3.68
N GLU A 44 6.13 -11.58 -3.04
CA GLU A 44 4.81 -10.95 -2.90
C GLU A 44 4.93 -9.64 -2.10
N LEU A 45 5.67 -9.65 -0.98
CA LEU A 45 5.90 -8.47 -0.17
C LEU A 45 6.59 -7.35 -0.96
N TRP A 46 7.63 -7.70 -1.74
CA TRP A 46 8.29 -6.75 -2.63
C TRP A 46 7.33 -6.17 -3.66
N THR A 47 6.52 -7.00 -4.31
CA THR A 47 5.55 -6.56 -5.33
C THR A 47 4.53 -5.59 -4.72
N ARG A 48 4.05 -5.86 -3.50
CA ARG A 48 3.14 -4.96 -2.77
C ARG A 48 3.83 -3.64 -2.42
N TYR A 49 5.07 -3.71 -1.94
CA TYR A 49 5.87 -2.53 -1.62
C TYR A 49 6.11 -1.65 -2.86
N ASP A 50 6.58 -2.24 -3.96
CA ASP A 50 6.89 -1.53 -5.21
C ASP A 50 5.66 -0.81 -5.77
N ALA A 51 4.50 -1.46 -5.75
CA ALA A 51 3.23 -0.85 -6.15
C ALA A 51 2.82 0.32 -5.23
N CYS A 52 3.05 0.23 -3.92
CA CYS A 52 2.74 1.31 -2.99
C CYS A 52 3.73 2.50 -3.13
N GLU A 53 5.01 2.23 -3.38
CA GLU A 53 6.04 3.25 -3.55
C GLU A 53 5.84 4.03 -4.87
N ASP A 54 5.54 3.32 -5.96
CA ASP A 54 5.18 3.95 -7.24
C ASP A 54 3.90 4.80 -7.10
N LEU A 55 2.87 4.25 -6.46
CA LEU A 55 1.63 4.99 -6.21
C LEU A 55 1.89 6.24 -5.35
N ALA A 56 2.68 6.14 -4.28
CA ALA A 56 3.03 7.29 -3.43
C ALA A 56 3.75 8.38 -4.24
N SER A 57 4.64 7.99 -5.15
CA SER A 57 5.35 8.92 -6.04
C SER A 57 4.39 9.66 -6.99
N GLN A 58 3.49 8.92 -7.66
CA GLN A 58 2.47 9.52 -8.53
C GLN A 58 1.52 10.46 -7.78
N LEU A 59 1.13 10.08 -6.56
CA LEU A 59 0.27 10.91 -5.71
C LEU A 59 0.99 12.17 -5.23
N ALA A 60 2.28 12.10 -4.92
CA ALA A 60 3.08 13.26 -4.55
C ALA A 60 3.16 14.26 -5.72
N GLU A 61 3.43 13.79 -6.94
CA GLU A 61 3.43 14.64 -8.13
C GLU A 61 2.05 15.26 -8.39
N TYR A 62 0.98 14.47 -8.27
CA TYR A 62 -0.39 14.96 -8.43
C TYR A 62 -0.73 16.02 -7.37
N ALA A 63 -0.44 15.76 -6.10
CA ALA A 63 -0.70 16.65 -4.99
C ALA A 63 0.09 17.96 -5.12
N SER A 64 1.40 17.88 -5.43
CA SER A 64 2.26 19.05 -5.65
C SER A 64 1.74 19.97 -6.76
N ARG A 65 1.32 19.38 -7.90
CA ARG A 65 0.68 20.15 -8.98
C ARG A 65 -0.61 20.82 -8.54
N LYS A 66 -1.43 20.14 -7.74
CA LYS A 66 -2.68 20.70 -7.21
C LYS A 66 -2.45 21.80 -6.18
N MET A 67 -1.47 21.65 -5.30
CA MET A 67 -1.06 22.68 -4.34
C MET A 67 -0.60 23.94 -5.10
N SER A 68 0.27 23.77 -6.10
CA SER A 68 0.79 24.87 -6.92
C SER A 68 -0.30 25.59 -7.73
N ALA A 69 -1.26 24.84 -8.28
CA ALA A 69 -2.30 25.42 -9.13
C ALA A 69 -3.47 26.06 -8.35
N SER A 70 -3.74 25.63 -7.12
CA SER A 70 -4.93 26.03 -6.37
C SER A 70 -4.64 26.66 -5.01
N GLY A 71 -3.37 26.77 -4.61
CA GLY A 71 -2.96 27.29 -3.30
C GLY A 71 -3.43 26.43 -2.13
N LEU A 72 -3.70 25.14 -2.37
CA LEU A 72 -4.16 24.22 -1.33
C LEU A 72 -3.04 23.95 -0.33
N SER A 73 -3.41 23.79 0.94
CA SER A 73 -2.49 23.31 1.96
C SER A 73 -2.10 21.85 1.70
N LEU A 74 -0.98 21.42 2.27
CA LEU A 74 -0.53 20.03 2.22
C LEU A 74 -1.61 19.07 2.76
N ASP A 75 -2.25 19.43 3.87
CA ASP A 75 -3.29 18.61 4.49
C ASP A 75 -4.55 18.52 3.62
N ASP A 76 -4.95 19.60 2.95
CA ASP A 76 -6.08 19.58 2.01
C ASP A 76 -5.78 18.71 0.78
N ALA A 77 -4.55 18.78 0.26
CA ALA A 77 -4.12 17.95 -0.87
C ALA A 77 -4.09 16.47 -0.49
N LEU A 78 -3.53 16.13 0.67
CA LEU A 78 -3.50 14.76 1.21
C LEU A 78 -4.91 14.23 1.51
N GLY A 79 -5.80 15.05 2.08
CA GLY A 79 -7.19 14.65 2.33
C GLY A 79 -7.95 14.29 1.05
N ARG A 80 -7.66 14.99 -0.07
CA ARG A 80 -8.22 14.64 -1.39
C ARG A 80 -7.65 13.33 -1.93
N VAL A 81 -6.35 13.11 -1.76
CA VAL A 81 -5.68 11.86 -2.14
C VAL A 81 -6.26 10.69 -1.36
N GLU A 82 -6.36 10.80 -0.04
CA GLU A 82 -6.93 9.78 0.83
C GLU A 82 -8.38 9.44 0.45
N LYS A 83 -9.21 10.46 0.23
CA LYS A 83 -10.60 10.26 -0.22
C LYS A 83 -10.66 9.52 -1.55
N GLY A 84 -9.77 9.84 -2.49
CA GLY A 84 -9.67 9.18 -3.79
C GLY A 84 -9.26 7.70 -3.66
N LEU A 85 -8.26 7.40 -2.82
CA LEU A 85 -7.82 6.02 -2.56
C LEU A 85 -8.95 5.20 -1.94
N ASN A 86 -9.56 5.72 -0.87
CA ASN A 86 -10.64 5.03 -0.16
C ASN A 86 -11.85 4.79 -1.07
N ALA A 87 -12.16 5.70 -1.99
CA ALA A 87 -13.23 5.51 -2.96
C ALA A 87 -12.93 4.36 -3.94
N LYS A 88 -11.70 4.29 -4.48
CA LYS A 88 -11.31 3.21 -5.41
C LYS A 88 -11.25 1.84 -4.74
N VAL A 89 -10.76 1.78 -3.51
CA VAL A 89 -10.72 0.56 -2.70
C VAL A 89 -12.14 0.14 -2.30
N GLY A 90 -12.97 1.08 -1.84
CA GLY A 90 -14.37 0.82 -1.49
C GLY A 90 -15.23 0.37 -2.67
N ALA A 91 -14.91 0.81 -3.89
CA ALA A 91 -15.53 0.34 -5.13
C ALA A 91 -14.99 -1.03 -5.61
N GLY A 92 -14.04 -1.64 -4.90
CA GLY A 92 -13.41 -2.90 -5.28
C GLY A 92 -12.52 -2.80 -6.53
N GLN A 93 -12.19 -1.59 -6.97
CA GLN A 93 -11.34 -1.39 -8.15
C GLN A 93 -9.87 -1.67 -7.82
N TRP A 94 -9.45 -1.32 -6.61
CA TRP A 94 -8.08 -1.47 -6.12
C TRP A 94 -8.06 -2.36 -4.88
N ASP A 95 -7.13 -3.31 -4.86
CA ASP A 95 -6.93 -4.25 -3.75
C ASP A 95 -5.77 -3.77 -2.85
N PHE A 96 -6.03 -2.75 -2.03
CA PHE A 96 -5.12 -2.29 -0.99
C PHE A 96 -5.74 -2.48 0.38
N SER A 97 -4.97 -3.01 1.32
CA SER A 97 -5.35 -3.06 2.73
C SER A 97 -5.33 -1.66 3.34
N ARG A 98 -6.02 -1.50 4.47
CA ARG A 98 -6.00 -0.23 5.22
C ARG A 98 -4.58 0.18 5.64
N ALA A 99 -3.73 -0.80 5.97
CA ALA A 99 -2.36 -0.55 6.38
C ALA A 99 -1.51 -0.04 5.21
N GLU A 100 -1.70 -0.58 4.00
CA GLU A 100 -1.00 -0.12 2.79
C GLU A 100 -1.47 1.26 2.35
N ILE A 101 -2.77 1.56 2.48
CA ILE A 101 -3.29 2.92 2.23
C ILE A 101 -2.63 3.91 3.20
N ALA A 102 -2.60 3.59 4.50
CA ALA A 102 -1.98 4.45 5.51
C ALA A 102 -0.47 4.65 5.24
N TRP A 103 0.23 3.56 4.90
CA TRP A 103 1.65 3.63 4.54
C TRP A 103 1.88 4.51 3.30
N THR A 104 1.09 4.32 2.25
CA THR A 104 1.17 5.10 0.99
C THR A 104 0.92 6.60 1.24
N LEU A 105 -0.06 6.94 2.08
CA LEU A 105 -0.34 8.33 2.45
C LEU A 105 0.81 8.96 3.25
N ASN A 106 1.37 8.22 4.21
CA ASN A 106 2.51 8.69 4.98
C ASN A 106 3.72 8.91 4.06
N ARG A 107 3.98 7.96 3.15
CA ARG A 107 5.06 8.06 2.16
C ARG A 107 4.88 9.26 1.24
N THR A 108 3.66 9.48 0.75
CA THR A 108 3.30 10.67 -0.06
C THR A 108 3.61 11.97 0.69
N ARG A 109 3.23 12.06 1.98
CA ARG A 109 3.54 13.21 2.83
C ARG A 109 5.06 13.43 2.96
N THR A 110 5.83 12.37 3.18
CA THR A 110 7.31 12.46 3.28
C THR A 110 7.92 13.00 1.99
N LEU A 111 7.48 12.52 0.82
CA LEU A 111 7.96 12.99 -0.49
C LEU A 111 7.65 14.48 -0.71
N LEU A 112 6.43 14.91 -0.36
CA LEU A 112 6.01 16.30 -0.45
C LEU A 112 6.72 17.23 0.54
N SER A 113 7.12 16.72 1.70
CA SER A 113 7.84 17.50 2.73
C SER A 113 9.34 17.58 2.47
N SER A 114 9.85 16.72 1.58
CA SER A 114 11.26 16.68 1.17
C SER A 114 11.53 17.46 -0.13
N THR A 115 10.50 18.06 -0.71
CA THR A 115 10.55 18.90 -1.92
C THR A 115 10.53 20.37 -1.53
#